data_AF-A0A916T4X5-F1
#
_entry.id   AF-A0A916T4X5-F1
#
_cell.length_a   1.000
_cell.length_b   1.000
_cell.length_c   1.000
_cell.angle_alpha   90.00
_cell.angle_beta   90.00
_cell.angle_gamma   90.00
#
_symmetry.space_group_name_H-M   'P 1'
#
loop_
_entity.id
_entity.type
_entity.pdbx_description
1 polymer ?
#
loop_
_entity_poly.entity_id
_entity_poly.type
_entity_poly.pdbx_seq_one_letter_code
_entity_poly.pdbx_strand_id
1 'polypeptide(L)'
;MKAGLWIVAAMLAAATAACGTSDKDKQAEADARAASFQPPSVMSRLDFGSSASRRFRALDRNGDDIISDDELPRPEAPRLMALDRNGDGEITESEWSEGMLARFDRMDLNQDGTVTSEERRTAMARQQAQPAK
;
A
#
# COMPACT_ATOMS: atom_id res chain seq x y z
N MET A 1 -66.98 47.08 -14.27
CA MET A 1 -67.03 48.13 -13.23
C MET A 1 -67.10 47.48 -11.85
N LYS A 2 -65.95 47.35 -11.15
CA LYS A 2 -65.73 47.74 -9.74
C LYS A 2 -64.40 47.16 -9.29
N ALA A 3 -63.55 48.08 -8.86
CA ALA A 3 -62.20 47.89 -8.38
C ALA A 3 -62.19 47.30 -6.96
N GLY A 4 -61.04 46.74 -6.57
CA GLY A 4 -60.77 46.26 -5.22
C GLY A 4 -59.30 45.94 -5.03
N LEU A 5 -58.46 46.97 -5.11
CA LEU A 5 -57.04 46.96 -4.75
C LEU A 5 -56.89 46.78 -3.24
N TRP A 6 -56.18 45.74 -2.78
CA TRP A 6 -55.57 45.70 -1.46
C TRP A 6 -54.11 45.28 -1.58
N ILE A 7 -53.24 46.24 -1.34
CA ILE A 7 -51.81 46.08 -1.13
C ILE A 7 -51.64 45.52 0.29
N VAL A 8 -51.00 44.36 0.43
CA VAL A 8 -50.39 43.96 1.70
C VAL A 8 -48.95 43.53 1.44
N ALA A 9 -48.07 44.41 1.90
CA ALA A 9 -46.76 44.19 2.50
C ALA A 9 -45.83 43.11 1.90
N ALA A 10 -44.69 43.63 1.43
CA ALA A 10 -43.44 42.93 1.29
C ALA A 10 -43.04 42.17 2.57
N MET A 11 -42.58 40.93 2.41
CA MET A 11 -41.44 40.43 3.17
C MET A 11 -40.44 39.80 2.20
N LEU A 12 -39.45 40.60 1.89
CA LEU A 12 -38.13 40.16 1.47
C LEU A 12 -37.55 39.33 2.63
N ALA A 13 -37.46 38.01 2.46
CA ALA A 13 -36.63 37.16 3.30
C ALA A 13 -35.35 36.83 2.51
N ALA A 14 -34.24 37.27 3.08
CA ALA A 14 -32.90 37.26 2.52
C ALA A 14 -32.37 35.84 2.22
N ALA A 15 -31.45 35.78 1.27
CA ALA A 15 -30.58 34.66 1.02
C ALA A 15 -29.77 34.25 2.27
N THR A 16 -29.73 32.97 2.59
CA THR A 16 -28.52 32.29 3.07
C THR A 16 -28.57 30.82 2.66
N ALA A 17 -27.56 30.39 1.91
CA ALA A 17 -27.18 29.00 1.82
C ALA A 17 -26.81 28.53 3.23
N ALA A 18 -27.71 27.79 3.88
CA ALA A 18 -27.42 27.10 5.13
C ALA A 18 -26.99 25.67 4.81
N CYS A 19 -25.68 25.49 4.59
CA CYS A 19 -25.04 24.18 4.65
C CYS A 19 -25.31 23.56 6.04
N GLY A 20 -26.25 22.63 6.11
CA GLY A 20 -26.45 21.77 7.28
C GLY A 20 -26.53 20.34 6.79
N THR A 21 -25.41 19.61 6.81
CA THR A 21 -25.43 18.15 6.61
C THR A 21 -26.27 17.54 7.74
N SER A 22 -27.24 16.71 7.39
CA SER A 22 -28.08 16.04 8.39
C SER A 22 -27.21 15.06 9.19
N ASP A 23 -27.63 14.69 10.41
CA ASP A 23 -26.85 13.74 11.22
C ASP A 23 -26.64 12.39 10.51
N LYS A 24 -27.59 12.00 9.64
CA LYS A 24 -27.47 10.84 8.76
C LYS A 24 -26.34 10.99 7.72
N ASP A 25 -26.16 12.18 7.18
CA ASP A 25 -25.11 12.45 6.20
C ASP A 25 -23.73 12.44 6.87
N LYS A 26 -23.62 12.99 8.08
CA LYS A 26 -22.39 12.94 8.89
C LYS A 26 -22.02 11.52 9.27
N GLN A 27 -23.02 10.71 9.63
CA GLN A 27 -22.82 9.30 9.96
C GLN A 27 -22.38 8.51 8.73
N ALA A 28 -23.06 8.68 7.59
CA ALA A 28 -22.67 8.03 6.34
C ALA A 28 -21.24 8.42 5.89
N GLU A 29 -20.84 9.68 6.08
CA GLU A 29 -19.48 10.13 5.80
C GLU A 29 -18.45 9.58 6.80
N ALA A 30 -18.80 9.49 8.08
CA ALA A 30 -17.95 8.86 9.11
C ALA A 30 -17.76 7.36 8.86
N ASP A 31 -18.83 6.66 8.49
CA ASP A 31 -18.81 5.24 8.14
C ASP A 31 -17.99 5.02 6.86
N ALA A 32 -18.12 5.90 5.86
CA ALA A 32 -17.30 5.84 4.65
C ALA A 32 -15.81 6.09 4.95
N ARG A 33 -15.48 7.05 5.81
CA ARG A 33 -14.10 7.28 6.28
C ARG A 33 -13.55 6.06 7.00
N ALA A 34 -14.31 5.47 7.91
CA ALA A 34 -13.92 4.26 8.64
C ALA A 34 -13.72 3.06 7.70
N ALA A 35 -14.59 2.89 6.69
CA ALA A 35 -14.47 1.83 5.69
C ALA A 35 -13.18 1.96 4.84
N SER A 36 -12.70 3.18 4.60
CA SER A 36 -11.47 3.46 3.86
C SER A 36 -10.20 3.58 4.73
N PHE A 37 -10.34 3.43 6.06
CA PHE A 37 -9.21 3.57 6.97
C PHE A 37 -8.27 2.37 6.88
N GLN A 38 -7.07 2.60 6.36
CA GLN A 38 -5.98 1.63 6.42
C GLN A 38 -5.06 1.99 7.60
N PRO A 39 -5.00 1.18 8.68
CA PRO A 39 -4.08 1.45 9.77
C PRO A 39 -2.63 1.40 9.27
N PRO A 40 -1.72 2.21 9.84
CA PRO A 40 -0.32 2.13 9.49
C PRO A 40 0.23 0.76 9.87
N SER A 41 0.79 0.05 8.90
CA SER A 41 1.54 -1.18 9.17
C SER A 41 2.98 -0.84 9.50
N VAL A 42 3.53 -1.49 10.52
CA VAL A 42 4.98 -1.50 10.82
C VAL A 42 5.43 -2.95 10.74
N MET A 43 6.55 -3.19 10.07
CA MET A 43 7.14 -4.53 9.97
C MET A 43 8.59 -4.47 10.43
N SER A 44 8.93 -5.24 11.46
CA SER A 44 10.31 -5.33 11.93
C SER A 44 11.18 -6.13 10.96
N ARG A 45 12.49 -5.92 11.02
CA ARG A 45 13.47 -6.70 10.25
C ARG A 45 13.37 -8.20 10.55
N LEU A 46 13.14 -8.58 11.81
CA LEU A 46 13.00 -9.97 12.24
C LEU A 46 11.76 -10.63 11.64
N ASP A 47 10.62 -9.94 11.68
CA ASP A 47 9.36 -10.44 11.10
C ASP A 47 9.46 -10.57 9.58
N PHE A 48 10.15 -9.62 8.95
CA PHE A 48 10.41 -9.65 7.52
C PHE A 48 11.30 -10.85 7.15
N GLY A 49 12.43 -11.05 7.85
CA GLY A 49 13.32 -12.20 7.63
C GLY A 49 12.59 -13.53 7.81
N SER A 50 11.82 -13.67 8.89
CA SER A 50 11.02 -14.88 9.15
C SER A 50 9.98 -15.13 8.03
N SER A 51 9.39 -14.07 7.49
CA SER A 51 8.46 -14.17 6.36
C SER A 51 9.17 -14.51 5.05
N ALA A 52 10.38 -14.00 4.84
CA ALA A 52 11.21 -14.32 3.70
C ALA A 52 11.61 -15.80 3.71
N SER A 53 12.06 -16.34 4.84
CA SER A 53 12.39 -17.78 4.97
C SER A 53 11.17 -18.69 4.75
N ARG A 54 9.98 -18.29 5.23
CA ARG A 54 8.75 -19.04 4.93
C ARG A 54 8.40 -19.04 3.44
N ARG A 55 8.65 -17.92 2.75
CA ARG A 55 8.45 -17.82 1.30
C ARG A 55 9.45 -18.68 0.53
N PHE A 56 10.72 -18.69 0.94
CA PHE A 56 11.75 -19.55 0.36
C PHE A 56 11.30 -21.01 0.37
N ARG A 57 10.97 -21.53 1.56
CA ARG A 57 10.47 -22.91 1.73
C ARG A 57 9.13 -23.21 1.06
N ALA A 58 8.38 -22.19 0.67
CA ALA A 58 7.14 -22.39 -0.09
C ALA A 58 7.39 -22.48 -1.60
N LEU A 59 8.54 -21.99 -2.05
CA LEU A 59 9.00 -22.06 -3.43
C LEU A 59 9.81 -23.34 -3.65
N ASP A 60 10.74 -23.63 -2.75
CA ASP A 60 11.48 -24.90 -2.69
C ASP A 60 10.50 -26.05 -2.35
N ARG A 61 10.00 -26.72 -3.39
CA ARG A 61 9.00 -27.79 -3.29
C ARG A 61 9.66 -29.15 -3.18
N ASN A 62 10.83 -29.31 -3.79
CA ASN A 62 11.56 -30.56 -3.79
C ASN A 62 12.39 -30.75 -2.49
N GLY A 63 12.61 -29.68 -1.73
CA GLY A 63 13.28 -29.66 -0.43
C GLY A 63 14.81 -29.75 -0.53
N ASP A 64 15.41 -29.19 -1.57
CA ASP A 64 16.87 -29.24 -1.79
C ASP A 64 17.60 -27.96 -1.37
N ASP A 65 16.91 -27.03 -0.68
CA ASP A 65 17.44 -25.74 -0.22
C ASP A 65 17.94 -24.83 -1.38
N ILE A 66 17.43 -25.07 -2.59
CA ILE A 66 17.65 -24.27 -3.79
C ILE A 66 16.28 -23.97 -4.42
N ILE A 67 16.14 -22.82 -5.07
CA ILE A 67 14.97 -22.54 -5.91
C ILE A 67 15.41 -22.58 -7.37
N SER A 68 14.96 -23.61 -8.08
CA SER A 68 15.20 -23.79 -9.52
C SER A 68 14.12 -23.10 -10.38
N ASP A 69 14.37 -22.96 -11.70
CA ASP A 69 13.43 -22.29 -12.63
C ASP A 69 12.01 -22.89 -12.62
N ASP A 70 11.89 -24.21 -12.46
CA ASP A 70 10.60 -24.91 -12.45
C ASP A 70 9.77 -24.66 -11.18
N GLU A 71 10.41 -24.20 -10.12
CA GLU A 71 9.79 -23.85 -8.85
C GLU A 71 9.34 -22.37 -8.81
N LEU A 72 9.87 -21.55 -9.71
CA LEU A 72 9.55 -20.13 -9.76
C LEU A 72 8.13 -19.84 -10.30
N PRO A 73 7.34 -19.02 -9.59
CA PRO A 73 6.09 -18.51 -10.12
C PRO A 73 6.38 -17.56 -11.29
N ARG A 74 5.91 -17.92 -12.49
CA ARG A 74 6.18 -17.20 -13.75
C ARG A 74 5.98 -15.67 -13.68
N PRO A 75 4.95 -15.12 -13.01
CA PRO A 75 4.79 -13.67 -12.89
C PRO A 75 5.89 -12.97 -12.08
N GLU A 76 6.49 -13.69 -11.12
CA GLU A 76 7.51 -13.15 -10.21
C GLU A 76 8.93 -13.60 -10.59
N ALA A 77 9.08 -14.59 -11.49
CA ALA A 77 10.35 -15.17 -11.88
C ALA A 77 11.42 -14.11 -12.24
N PRO A 78 11.15 -13.07 -13.07
CA PRO A 78 12.17 -12.05 -13.36
C PRO A 78 12.62 -11.26 -12.11
N ARG A 79 11.73 -11.05 -11.14
CA ARG A 79 12.06 -10.35 -9.89
C ARG A 79 12.78 -11.25 -8.90
N LEU A 80 12.52 -12.55 -8.93
CA LEU A 80 13.18 -13.53 -8.06
C LEU A 80 14.57 -13.86 -8.60
N MET A 81 14.72 -14.02 -9.91
CA MET A 81 16.02 -14.20 -10.57
C MET A 81 16.95 -12.99 -10.44
N ALA A 82 16.44 -11.81 -10.07
CA ALA A 82 17.29 -10.70 -9.65
C ALA A 82 18.02 -10.94 -8.30
N LEU A 83 17.75 -12.06 -7.63
CA LEU A 83 18.44 -12.51 -6.42
C LEU A 83 19.60 -13.46 -6.72
N ASP A 84 19.58 -14.15 -7.87
CA ASP A 84 20.69 -14.97 -8.37
C ASP A 84 21.89 -14.05 -8.65
N ARG A 85 22.92 -14.15 -7.81
CA ARG A 85 24.09 -13.27 -7.87
C ARG A 85 25.23 -13.89 -8.66
N ASN A 86 25.34 -15.21 -8.62
CA ASN A 86 26.40 -15.94 -9.30
C ASN A 86 26.04 -16.20 -10.78
N GLY A 87 24.76 -16.04 -11.16
CA GLY A 87 24.25 -16.19 -12.52
C GLY A 87 24.14 -17.64 -12.97
N ASP A 88 24.00 -18.60 -12.05
CA ASP A 88 23.89 -20.02 -12.38
C ASP A 88 22.46 -20.47 -12.71
N GLY A 89 21.48 -19.58 -12.54
CA GLY A 89 20.06 -19.85 -12.80
C GLY A 89 19.36 -20.55 -11.64
N GLU A 90 20.00 -20.64 -10.48
CA GLU A 90 19.46 -21.17 -9.25
C GLU A 90 19.52 -20.09 -8.16
N ILE A 91 18.65 -20.17 -7.16
CA ILE A 91 18.66 -19.23 -6.04
C ILE A 91 18.86 -20.02 -4.75
N THR A 92 20.04 -19.89 -4.17
CA THR A 92 20.36 -20.52 -2.87
C THR A 92 19.68 -19.79 -1.71
N GLU A 93 19.55 -20.47 -0.55
CA GLU A 93 19.02 -19.82 0.66
C GLU A 93 19.81 -18.57 1.06
N SER A 94 21.13 -18.56 0.85
CA SER A 94 22.00 -17.41 1.16
C SER A 94 21.68 -16.23 0.25
N GLU A 95 21.61 -16.45 -1.06
CA GLU A 95 21.27 -15.41 -2.04
C GLU A 95 19.87 -14.85 -1.80
N TRP A 96 18.92 -15.73 -1.48
CA TRP A 96 17.58 -15.34 -1.09
C TRP A 96 17.60 -14.43 0.15
N SER A 97 18.23 -14.89 1.24
CA SER A 97 18.26 -14.18 2.52
C SER A 97 18.94 -12.81 2.38
N GLU A 98 20.13 -12.78 1.79
CA GLU A 98 20.88 -11.54 1.55
C GLU A 98 20.12 -10.57 0.65
N GLY A 99 19.53 -11.10 -0.43
CA GLY A 99 18.75 -10.33 -1.37
C GLY A 99 17.49 -9.72 -0.77
N MET A 100 16.80 -10.48 0.09
CA MET A 100 15.62 -10.02 0.81
C MET A 100 15.99 -9.00 1.88
N LEU A 101 17.05 -9.22 2.68
CA LEU A 101 17.52 -8.23 3.66
C LEU A 101 17.95 -6.93 2.98
N ALA A 102 18.65 -7.01 1.84
CA ALA A 102 19.00 -5.82 1.06
C ALA A 102 17.75 -5.07 0.54
N ARG A 103 16.64 -5.78 0.27
CA ARG A 103 15.35 -5.13 -0.07
C ARG A 103 14.76 -4.42 1.15
N PHE A 104 14.82 -5.04 2.32
CA PHE A 104 14.37 -4.41 3.57
C PHE A 104 15.13 -3.12 3.85
N ASP A 105 16.46 -3.16 3.78
CA ASP A 105 17.32 -2.02 4.06
C ASP A 105 17.08 -0.85 3.08
N ARG A 106 16.60 -1.13 1.85
CA ARG A 106 16.19 -0.09 0.89
C ARG A 106 14.82 0.52 1.19
N MET A 107 13.97 -0.17 1.95
CA MET A 107 12.64 0.30 2.34
C MET A 107 12.65 1.00 3.70
N ASP A 108 13.57 0.63 4.59
CA ASP A 108 13.80 1.25 5.90
C ASP A 108 14.58 2.57 5.68
N LEU A 109 13.86 3.66 5.47
CA LEU A 109 14.44 4.92 5.00
C LEU A 109 15.11 5.70 6.12
N ASN A 110 14.61 5.54 7.35
CA ASN A 110 15.18 6.17 8.53
C ASN A 110 16.18 5.26 9.27
N GLN A 111 16.33 4.00 8.84
CA GLN A 111 17.26 3.00 9.39
C GLN A 111 16.97 2.66 10.86
N ASP A 112 15.70 2.63 11.25
CA ASP A 112 15.30 2.30 12.61
C ASP A 112 15.07 0.80 12.85
N GLY A 113 15.27 -0.03 11.82
CA GLY A 113 15.09 -1.48 11.87
C GLY A 113 13.63 -1.91 11.67
N THR A 114 12.75 -0.98 11.29
CA THR A 114 11.36 -1.24 10.94
C THR A 114 11.00 -0.57 9.62
N VAL A 115 10.00 -1.11 8.92
CA VAL A 115 9.45 -0.48 7.71
C VAL A 115 8.00 -0.12 7.95
N THR A 116 7.72 1.18 7.95
CA THR A 116 6.36 1.71 8.04
C THR A 116 5.66 1.67 6.68
N SER A 117 4.32 1.76 6.70
CA SER A 117 3.51 1.87 5.47
C SER A 117 3.84 3.13 4.65
N GLU A 118 4.29 4.20 5.30
CA GLU A 118 4.70 5.45 4.63
C GLU A 118 6.04 5.31 3.93
N GLU A 119 7.03 4.72 4.60
CA GLU A 119 8.35 4.47 3.99
C GLU A 119 8.24 3.52 2.82
N ARG A 120 7.42 2.47 2.94
CA ARG A 120 7.15 1.55 1.83
C ARG A 120 6.55 2.28 0.62
N ARG A 121 5.53 3.12 0.84
CA ARG A 121 4.92 3.94 -0.22
C ARG A 121 5.96 4.85 -0.89
N THR A 122 6.79 5.49 -0.07
CA THR A 122 7.87 6.38 -0.54
C THR A 122 8.93 5.61 -1.34
N ALA A 123 9.38 4.46 -0.86
CA ALA A 123 10.34 3.60 -1.55
C ALA A 123 9.79 3.09 -2.89
N MET A 124 8.51 2.70 -2.94
CA MET A 124 7.84 2.31 -4.19
C MET A 124 7.73 3.48 -5.18
N ALA A 125 7.35 4.68 -4.71
CA ALA A 125 7.29 5.87 -5.56
C ALA A 125 8.67 6.22 -6.14
N ARG A 126 9.74 6.10 -5.34
CA ARG A 126 11.12 6.29 -5.80
C ARG A 126 11.55 5.27 -6.87
N GLN A 127 11.09 4.03 -6.78
CA GLN A 127 11.36 3.01 -7.80
C GLN A 127 10.58 3.27 -9.10
N GLN A 128 9.35 3.77 -9.02
CA GLN A 128 8.56 4.10 -10.21
C GLN A 128 9.06 5.36 -10.93
N ALA A 129 9.58 6.33 -10.18
CA ALA A 129 10.12 7.58 -10.73
C ALA A 129 11.51 7.42 -11.39
N GLN A 130 12.19 6.30 -11.15
CA GLN A 130 13.47 5.98 -11.78
C GLN A 130 13.24 4.93 -12.86
N PRO A 131 13.16 5.28 -14.15
CA PRO A 131 13.15 4.28 -15.20
C PRO A 131 14.44 3.47 -15.10
N ALA A 132 14.34 2.15 -15.31
CA ALA A 132 15.49 1.28 -15.45
C ALA A 132 16.43 1.89 -16.50
N LYS A 133 17.69 2.15 -16.11
CA LYS A 133 18.73 2.59 -17.04
C LYS A 133 19.09 1.47 -18.00
#